data_AF-A0A1W9P0L5-F1
#
_entry.id   AF-A0A1W9P0L5-F1
#
_cell.length_a   1.000
_cell.length_b   1.000
_cell.length_c   1.000
_cell.angle_alpha   90.00
_cell.angle_beta   90.00
_cell.angle_gamma   90.00
#
_symmetry.space_group_name_H-M   'P 1'
#
loop_
_entity.id
_entity.type
_entity.pdbx_description
1 polymer ?
#
loop_
_entity_poly.entity_id
_entity_poly.type
_entity_poly.pdbx_seq_one_letter_code
_entity_poly.pdbx_strand_id
1 'polypeptide(L)' 'MYKSFKDMPIWQEAMNIAEEIFKITDNLPKKEDYGFTSQIRRAALSISANIAEAFVKVTSRFKQAYI' A
#
# COMPACT_ATOMS: atom_id res chain seq x y z
N MET A 1 11.33 -15.71 -9.43
CA MET A 1 11.61 -14.41 -8.76
C MET A 1 10.67 -13.38 -9.36
N TYR A 2 9.98 -12.59 -8.53
CA TYR A 2 9.08 -11.54 -8.99
C TYR A 2 9.87 -10.47 -9.77
N LYS A 3 9.33 -9.97 -10.89
CA LYS A 3 9.97 -8.92 -11.71
C LYS A 3 9.52 -7.53 -11.26
N SER A 4 8.35 -7.46 -10.64
CA SER A 4 7.75 -6.25 -10.07
C SER A 4 7.12 -6.57 -8.72
N PHE A 5 7.04 -5.58 -7.82
CA PHE A 5 6.25 -5.70 -6.59
C PHE A 5 4.77 -5.97 -6.89
N LYS A 6 4.27 -5.57 -8.07
CA LYS A 6 2.90 -5.82 -8.50
C LYS A 6 2.60 -7.30 -8.75
N ASP A 7 3.64 -8.10 -9.00
CA ASP A 7 3.51 -9.55 -9.17
C ASP A 7 3.37 -10.27 -7.83
N MET A 8 3.62 -9.59 -6.71
CA MET A 8 3.60 -10.19 -5.38
C MET A 8 2.15 -10.31 -4.87
N PRO A 9 1.69 -11.51 -4.49
CA PRO A 9 0.33 -11.70 -3.95
C PRO A 9 0.04 -10.80 -2.74
N ILE A 10 1.04 -10.60 -1.87
CA ILE A 10 0.90 -9.73 -0.69
C ILE A 10 0.68 -8.25 -1.03
N TRP A 11 1.22 -7.77 -2.16
CA TRP A 11 0.98 -6.40 -2.62
C TRP A 11 -0.43 -6.25 -3.19
N GLN A 12 -0.90 -7.26 -3.93
CA GLN A 12 -2.26 -7.32 -4.48
C GLN A 12 -3.29 -7.33 -3.35
N GLU A 13 -3.05 -8.12 -2.30
CA GLU A 13 -3.90 -8.15 -1.11
C GLU A 13 -3.92 -6.81 -0.37
N ALA A 14 -2.77 -6.14 -0.23
CA ALA A 14 -2.71 -4.80 0.35
C ALA A 14 -3.53 -3.77 -0.46
N MET A 15 -3.57 -3.90 -1.79
CA MET A 15 -4.42 -3.06 -2.64
C MET A 15 -5.91 -3.39 -2.47
N ASN A 16 -6.28 -4.66 -2.36
CA ASN A 16 -7.66 -5.08 -2.08
C ASN A 16 -8.16 -4.47 -0.75
N ILE A 17 -7.34 -4.55 0.30
CA ILE A 17 -7.63 -3.92 1.61
C ILE A 17 -7.83 -2.41 1.46
N ALA A 18 -6.97 -1.73 0.69
CA ALA A 18 -7.13 -0.31 0.44
C ALA A 18 -8.46 0.00 -0.27
N GLU A 19 -8.84 -0.75 -1.30
CA GLU A 19 -10.13 -0.58 -1.98
C GLU A 19 -11.32 -0.78 -1.04
N GLU A 20 -11.30 -1.81 -0.20
CA GLU A 20 -12.35 -2.07 0.80
C GLU A 20 -12.47 -0.92 1.80
N ILE A 21 -11.34 -0.42 2.31
CA ILE A 21 -11.31 0.73 3.21
C ILE A 21 -11.90 1.97 2.54
N PHE A 22 -11.60 2.23 1.27
CA PHE A 22 -12.20 3.35 0.54
C PHE A 22 -13.72 3.21 0.46
N LYS A 23 -14.23 2.02 0.12
CA LYS A 23 -15.67 1.72 0.05
C LYS A 23 -16.37 1.87 1.41
N ILE A 24 -15.76 1.40 2.50
CA ILE A 24 -16.31 1.52 3.86
C ILE A 24 -16.36 2.99 4.26
N THR A 25 -15.28 3.72 4.01
CA THR A 25 -15.13 5.12 4.44
C THR A 25 -15.97 6.11 3.62
N ASP A 26 -16.38 5.77 2.39
CA ASP A 26 -17.31 6.60 1.59
C ASP A 26 -18.70 6.74 2.25
N ASN A 27 -19.08 5.80 3.11
CA ASN A 27 -20.39 5.80 3.77
C ASN A 27 -20.38 6.49 5.15
N LEU A 28 -19.23 7.06 5.58
CA LEU A 28 -19.14 7.71 6.88
C LEU A 28 -19.91 9.05 6.89
N PRO A 29 -20.56 9.42 8.01
CA PRO A 29 -21.24 10.71 8.11
C PRO A 29 -20.24 11.87 7.95
N LYS A 30 -20.59 12.87 7.12
CA LYS A 30 -19.78 14.09 6.91
C LYS A 30 -19.39 14.83 8.20
N LYS A 31 -20.12 14.62 9.29
CA LYS A 31 -19.88 15.26 10.59
C LYS A 31 -18.69 14.65 11.36
N GLU A 32 -18.24 13.43 11.00
CA GLU A 32 -17.02 12.79 11.54
C GLU A 32 -15.78 12.99 10.63
N ASP A 33 -15.94 13.72 9.54
CA ASP A 33 -14.98 13.79 8.42
C ASP A 33 -13.82 14.79 8.61
N TYR A 34 -13.64 15.35 9.81
CA TYR A 34 -12.58 16.34 10.07
C TYR A 34 -11.15 15.79 9.95
N GLY A 35 -10.98 14.49 9.72
CA GLY A 35 -9.68 13.90 9.40
C GLY A 35 -9.61 12.38 9.45
N PHE A 36 -10.61 11.71 10.05
CA PHE A 36 -10.59 10.27 10.30
C PHE A 36 -10.60 9.45 9.00
N THR A 37 -11.48 9.78 8.05
CA THR A 37 -11.51 9.21 6.70
C THR A 37 -10.13 9.28 6.02
N SER A 38 -9.49 10.45 6.07
CA SER A 38 -8.18 10.66 5.45
C SER A 38 -7.08 9.84 6.13
N GLN A 39 -7.14 9.69 7.46
CA GLN A 39 -6.15 8.92 8.22
C GLN A 39 -6.25 7.43 7.90
N ILE A 40 -7.47 6.87 7.92
CA ILE A 40 -7.68 5.45 7.62
C ILE A 40 -7.28 5.14 6.18
N ARG A 41 -7.69 5.96 5.21
CA ARG A 41 -7.32 5.76 3.79
C ARG A 41 -5.81 5.82 3.57
N ARG A 42 -5.11 6.78 4.19
CA ARG A 42 -3.65 6.88 4.11
C ARG A 42 -2.96 5.68 4.78
N ALA A 43 -3.48 5.23 5.93
CA ALA A 43 -2.94 4.06 6.62
C ALA A 43 -3.06 2.80 5.76
N ALA A 44 -4.21 2.59 5.11
CA ALA A 44 -4.42 1.44 4.21
C ALA A 44 -3.48 1.48 2.99
N LEU A 45 -3.36 2.64 2.33
CA LEU A 45 -2.44 2.82 1.20
C LEU A 45 -0.96 2.68 1.61
N SER A 46 -0.62 2.98 2.85
CA SER A 46 0.75 2.84 3.36
C SER A 46 1.26 1.40 3.28
N ILE A 47 0.38 0.40 3.41
CA ILE A 47 0.76 -1.02 3.38
C ILE A 47 1.36 -1.37 2.00
N SER A 48 0.64 -1.08 0.91
CA SER A 48 1.11 -1.36 -0.44
C SER A 48 2.32 -0.50 -0.83
N ALA A 49 2.39 0.74 -0.34
CA ALA A 49 3.54 1.62 -0.54
C ALA A 49 4.82 1.07 0.13
N ASN A 50 4.74 0.62 1.39
CA ASN A 50 5.88 0.04 2.10
C ASN A 50 6.37 -1.26 1.44
N ILE A 51 5.45 -2.09 0.92
CA ILE A 51 5.83 -3.31 0.16
C ILE A 51 6.60 -2.94 -1.11
N ALA A 52 6.09 -1.95 -1.87
CA ALA A 52 6.75 -1.48 -3.08
C ALA A 52 8.14 -0.89 -2.79
N GLU A 53 8.25 -0.08 -1.74
CA GLU A 53 9.52 0.51 -1.31
C GLU A 53 10.53 -0.56 -0.90
N ALA A 54 10.11 -1.57 -0.12
CA ALA A 54 10.97 -2.68 0.28
C ALA A 54 11.49 -3.47 -0.93
N PHE A 55 10.63 -3.78 -1.90
CA PHE A 55 11.02 -4.48 -3.12
C PHE A 55 12.10 -3.72 -3.90
N VAL A 56 11.95 -2.39 -4.03
CA VAL A 56 12.93 -1.53 -4.72
C VAL A 56 14.24 -1.47 -3.95
N LYS A 57 14.21 -1.27 -2.62
CA LYS A 57 15.41 -1.24 -1.76
C LYS A 57 16.20 -2.54 -1.81
N VAL A 58 15.52 -3.67 -1.82
CA VAL A 58 16.15 -4.99 -1.94
C VAL A 58 16.79 -5.15 -3.31
N THR A 59 16.06 -4.80 -4.38
CA THR A 59 16.57 -4.89 -5.76
C THR A 59 17.77 -3.97 -6.00
N SER A 60 17.78 -2.76 -5.45
CA SER A 60 18.91 -1.82 -5.59
C SER A 60 20.15 -2.32 -4.84
N ARG A 61 20.00 -2.83 -3.61
CA ARG A 61 21.10 -3.45 -2.86
C ARG A 61 21.69 -4.65 -3.58
N PHE A 62 20.84 -5.51 -4.15
CA PHE A 62 21.31 -6.62 -4.97
C PHE A 62 22.10 -6.16 -6.19
N LYS A 63 21.71 -5.08 -6.88
CA LYS A 63 22.52 -4.55 -7.98
C LYS A 63 23.87 -4.04 -7.51
N GLN A 64 23.93 -3.36 -6.36
CA GLN A 64 25.17 -2.78 -5.85
C GLN A 64 26.16 -3.81 -5.27
N ALA A 65 25.67 -4.95 -4.78
CA ALA A 65 26.54 -6.03 -4.28
C ALA A 65 27.18 -6.89 -5.37
N TYR A 66 26.69 -6.79 -6.61
CA TYR A 66 27.12 -7.60 -7.77
C TYR A 66 27.80 -6.77 -8.87
N ILE A 67 28.12 -5.51 -8.57
CA ILE A 67 28.95 -4.60 -9.39
C ILE A 67 30.16 -4.21 -8.53
#